data_AF-A0A971B3A2-F1
#
_entry.id   AF-A0A971B3A2-F1
#
_cell.length_a   1.000
_cell.length_b   1.000
_cell.length_c   1.000
_cell.angle_alpha   90.00
_cell.angle_beta   90.00
_cell.angle_gamma   90.00
#
_symmetry.space_group_name_H-M   'P 1'
#
loop_
_entity.id
_entity.type
_entity.pdbx_description
1 polymer ?
#
loop_
_entity_poly.entity_id
_entity_poly.type
_entity_poly.pdbx_seq_one_letter_code
_entity_poly.pdbx_strand_id
1 'polypeptide(L)'
;MRNDKPDRVPIRPFLAEFCGKLTGHAVMEVTHDFEHAFAAVRETAKILDVDALVGNMVYVWTGLTQALGLKYYGVPGFDCLPDHGFQYREPPEEKAWMRPEEYDHLIDDPTGYLYEVWLPRISTEIVAPGATCTYRNQLALVKGSLAMLHYFQGFGRQAQLMRTEAGMPGALSGILKAPMDILADKLRGYLGLVTDLRERPEKVKAACEALAPHMLHTALSGADPQKLLPIGFWMHRSCAPFINPKQFDEINWPTLKPIIENIWAAGHQTLFYAEGKWGHHLEAFQELPDRSIIYHADRDDVFEVHRKLGKKFCISGGVPNTILTLGTPDRVRECCKRILDEVAVDGGYIMDASAIVQEDAKEENVRAMIEFTREYGGYGTEPCDEFPQGAAPEPGFTATDISAWQTKRHPGVCIPWSEKQKELPPVQAHEDLVERIWSEIDGLGNMFIYQVLVSF
;
A
#
# COMPACT_ATOMS: atom_id res chain seq x y z
N MET A 1 18.08 -1.06 2.11
CA MET A 1 17.17 -0.55 1.05
C MET A 1 17.89 -0.08 -0.22
N ARG A 2 19.09 0.52 -0.16
CA ARG A 2 19.81 1.08 -1.34
C ARG A 2 20.65 0.08 -2.14
N ASN A 3 20.42 -1.20 -1.89
CA ASN A 3 21.25 -2.29 -2.40
C ASN A 3 22.73 -2.24 -1.99
N ASP A 4 23.05 -1.53 -0.89
CA ASP A 4 24.40 -1.47 -0.33
C ASP A 4 24.62 -2.57 0.73
N LYS A 5 25.86 -2.71 1.20
CA LYS A 5 26.27 -3.65 2.24
C LYS A 5 26.41 -2.96 3.61
N PRO A 6 25.49 -3.19 4.56
CA PRO A 6 25.59 -2.66 5.93
C PRO A 6 26.58 -3.47 6.80
N ASP A 7 26.68 -3.17 8.09
CA ASP A 7 27.45 -3.95 9.08
C ASP A 7 26.80 -5.30 9.44
N ARG A 8 25.47 -5.36 9.35
CA ARG A 8 24.66 -6.57 9.52
C ARG A 8 23.37 -6.51 8.72
N VAL A 9 22.79 -7.66 8.44
CA VAL A 9 21.50 -7.78 7.75
C VAL A 9 20.40 -7.07 8.57
N PRO A 10 19.71 -6.07 8.00
CA PRO A 10 18.59 -5.44 8.66
C PRO A 10 17.39 -6.38 8.74
N ILE A 11 16.59 -6.26 9.80
CA ILE A 11 15.40 -7.07 10.08
C ILE A 11 14.21 -6.12 10.14
N ARG A 12 13.21 -6.35 9.29
CA ARG A 12 12.02 -5.50 9.19
C ARG A 12 10.80 -6.37 8.95
N PRO A 13 10.18 -6.95 9.98
CA PRO A 13 9.01 -7.78 9.80
C PRO A 13 7.73 -6.94 9.65
N PHE A 14 6.84 -7.36 8.77
CA PHE A 14 5.48 -6.78 8.68
C PHE A 14 4.59 -7.50 9.68
N LEU A 15 4.48 -6.94 10.89
CA LEU A 15 3.70 -7.51 11.99
C LEU A 15 2.35 -6.80 12.12
N ALA A 16 1.26 -7.51 11.88
CA ALA A 16 -0.10 -6.99 12.02
C ALA A 16 -0.70 -7.35 13.38
N GLU A 17 -1.74 -8.17 13.42
CA GLU A 17 -2.39 -8.66 14.64
C GLU A 17 -1.41 -9.35 15.59
N PHE A 18 -0.27 -9.85 15.07
CA PHE A 18 0.83 -10.38 15.86
C PHE A 18 1.36 -9.38 16.92
N CYS A 19 1.41 -8.08 16.60
CA CYS A 19 1.81 -7.06 17.57
C CYS A 19 0.87 -7.07 18.78
N GLY A 20 -0.44 -7.17 18.55
CA GLY A 20 -1.43 -7.27 19.61
C GLY A 20 -1.23 -8.54 20.46
N LYS A 21 -1.10 -9.69 19.80
CA LYS A 21 -0.83 -10.98 20.45
C LYS A 21 0.41 -10.95 21.35
N LEU A 22 1.53 -10.43 20.86
CA LEU A 22 2.80 -10.39 21.57
C LEU A 22 2.74 -9.51 22.83
N THR A 23 1.91 -8.46 22.79
CA THR A 23 1.80 -7.44 23.84
C THR A 23 0.60 -7.70 24.77
N GLY A 24 -0.18 -8.75 24.51
CA GLY A 24 -1.33 -9.13 25.33
C GLY A 24 -2.62 -8.37 25.01
N HIS A 25 -2.66 -7.61 23.92
CA HIS A 25 -3.89 -7.01 23.41
C HIS A 25 -4.70 -8.04 22.61
N ALA A 26 -6.02 -8.01 22.74
CA ALA A 26 -6.88 -8.85 21.93
C ALA A 26 -6.89 -8.38 20.47
N VAL A 27 -7.04 -9.31 19.52
CA VAL A 27 -7.09 -9.00 18.08
C VAL A 27 -8.19 -7.99 17.75
N MET A 28 -9.38 -8.17 18.34
CA MET A 28 -10.45 -7.19 18.19
C MET A 28 -10.05 -5.80 18.72
N GLU A 29 -9.34 -5.67 19.84
CA GLU A 29 -9.00 -4.37 20.42
C GLU A 29 -8.15 -3.54 19.47
N VAL A 30 -7.10 -4.14 18.88
CA VAL A 30 -6.23 -3.46 17.91
C VAL A 30 -6.94 -3.17 16.58
N THR A 31 -8.03 -3.87 16.27
CA THR A 31 -8.86 -3.59 15.09
C THR A 31 -9.87 -2.46 15.36
N HIS A 32 -10.46 -2.43 16.55
CA HIS A 32 -11.46 -1.44 16.95
C HIS A 32 -10.84 -0.10 17.33
N ASP A 33 -9.62 -0.10 17.86
CA ASP A 33 -8.93 1.10 18.30
C ASP A 33 -7.49 1.14 17.76
N PHE A 34 -7.28 2.04 16.79
CA PHE A 34 -5.98 2.23 16.17
C PHE A 34 -4.93 2.82 17.14
N GLU A 35 -5.34 3.46 18.23
CA GLU A 35 -4.41 3.93 19.27
C GLU A 35 -3.85 2.76 20.08
N HIS A 36 -4.67 1.74 20.33
CA HIS A 36 -4.19 0.48 20.89
C HIS A 36 -3.28 -0.25 19.90
N ALA A 37 -3.61 -0.26 18.61
CA ALA A 37 -2.70 -0.80 17.58
C ALA A 37 -1.35 -0.07 17.56
N PHE A 38 -1.35 1.26 17.62
CA PHE A 38 -0.13 2.07 17.71
C PHE A 38 0.69 1.78 18.98
N ALA A 39 0.03 1.61 20.12
CA ALA A 39 0.69 1.20 21.36
C ALA A 39 1.33 -0.18 21.24
N ALA A 40 0.59 -1.18 20.73
CA ALA A 40 1.06 -2.54 20.52
C ALA A 40 2.31 -2.58 19.61
N VAL A 41 2.36 -1.78 18.55
CA VAL A 41 3.54 -1.66 17.69
C VAL A 41 4.74 -1.09 18.46
N ARG A 42 4.56 -0.02 19.26
CA ARG A 42 5.64 0.58 20.05
C ARG A 42 6.15 -0.36 21.14
N GLU A 43 5.27 -1.14 21.76
CA GLU A 43 5.66 -2.14 22.75
C GLU A 43 6.39 -3.32 22.09
N THR A 44 5.90 -3.80 20.95
CA THR A 44 6.58 -4.80 20.13
C THR A 44 8.00 -4.33 19.75
N ALA A 45 8.16 -3.06 19.35
CA ALA A 45 9.46 -2.46 19.03
C ALA A 45 10.45 -2.44 20.22
N LYS A 46 9.97 -2.50 21.46
CA LYS A 46 10.80 -2.58 22.67
C LYS A 46 11.13 -4.03 23.05
N ILE A 47 10.32 -4.99 22.59
CA ILE A 47 10.45 -6.42 22.89
C ILE A 47 11.34 -7.14 21.88
N LEU A 48 11.24 -6.76 20.61
CA LEU A 48 11.94 -7.41 19.50
C LEU A 48 13.13 -6.56 19.05
N ASP A 49 14.30 -7.19 18.90
CA ASP A 49 15.49 -6.56 18.31
C ASP A 49 15.40 -6.57 16.79
N VAL A 50 14.60 -5.65 16.25
CA VAL A 50 14.41 -5.40 14.81
C VAL A 50 14.86 -3.99 14.45
N ASP A 51 15.02 -3.67 13.16
CA ASP A 51 15.54 -2.38 12.71
C ASP A 51 14.46 -1.42 12.20
N ALA A 52 13.27 -1.93 11.86
CA ALA A 52 12.12 -1.12 11.49
C ALA A 52 10.82 -1.90 11.63
N LEU A 53 9.74 -1.19 11.97
CA LEU A 53 8.36 -1.70 11.92
C LEU A 53 7.47 -0.71 11.18
N VAL A 54 6.37 -1.19 10.62
CA VAL A 54 5.31 -0.31 10.08
C VAL A 54 4.54 0.28 11.25
N GLY A 55 4.19 1.58 11.18
CA GLY A 55 3.54 2.28 12.30
C GLY A 55 2.22 1.67 12.74
N ASN A 56 1.49 1.06 11.80
CA ASN A 56 0.35 0.18 12.03
C ASN A 56 0.10 -0.66 10.76
N MET A 57 -0.07 -1.97 10.91
CA MET A 57 -0.44 -2.89 9.82
C MET A 57 -1.91 -3.31 9.86
N VAL A 58 -2.62 -3.01 10.95
CA VAL A 58 -4.07 -3.23 11.07
C VAL A 58 -4.79 -2.00 10.50
N TYR A 59 -4.91 -1.97 9.17
CA TYR A 59 -5.48 -0.83 8.45
C TYR A 59 -7.01 -0.73 8.55
N VAL A 60 -7.72 -1.86 8.66
CA VAL A 60 -9.19 -1.85 8.68
C VAL A 60 -9.71 -1.55 10.07
N TRP A 61 -9.80 -0.25 10.36
CA TRP A 61 -10.30 0.25 11.63
C TRP A 61 -11.84 0.33 11.66
N THR A 62 -12.44 -0.18 12.73
CA THR A 62 -13.90 -0.19 12.92
C THR A 62 -14.53 1.20 12.80
N GLY A 63 -13.90 2.24 13.34
CA GLY A 63 -14.50 3.56 13.36
C GLY A 63 -14.79 4.12 11.98
N LEU A 64 -13.88 3.96 11.02
CA LEU A 64 -14.10 4.40 9.64
C LEU A 64 -15.10 3.49 8.91
N THR A 65 -14.92 2.16 9.01
CA THR A 65 -15.79 1.21 8.32
C THR A 65 -17.25 1.36 8.74
N GLN A 66 -17.52 1.57 10.03
CA GLN A 66 -18.87 1.81 10.56
C GLN A 66 -19.35 3.24 10.30
N ALA A 67 -18.49 4.26 10.32
CA ALA A 67 -18.88 5.63 10.02
C ALA A 67 -19.42 5.78 8.58
N LEU A 68 -18.81 5.05 7.64
CA LEU A 68 -19.22 5.03 6.23
C LEU A 68 -20.17 3.87 5.88
N GLY A 69 -20.41 2.94 6.80
CA GLY A 69 -21.23 1.75 6.55
C GLY A 69 -20.69 0.89 5.41
N LEU A 70 -19.37 0.65 5.38
CA LEU A 70 -18.71 -0.09 4.31
C LEU A 70 -19.15 -1.56 4.30
N LYS A 71 -19.59 -2.05 3.14
CA LYS A 71 -20.19 -3.39 2.98
C LYS A 71 -19.19 -4.52 2.75
N TYR A 72 -17.94 -4.19 2.46
CA TYR A 72 -16.94 -5.14 1.97
C TYR A 72 -15.88 -5.51 3.02
N TYR A 73 -16.07 -5.11 4.28
CA TYR A 73 -15.26 -5.57 5.41
C TYR A 73 -16.10 -6.36 6.40
N GLY A 74 -15.52 -7.44 6.91
CA GLY A 74 -15.99 -8.15 8.11
C GLY A 74 -15.14 -7.71 9.30
N VAL A 75 -15.77 -7.10 10.29
CA VAL A 75 -15.11 -6.60 11.51
C VAL A 75 -15.12 -7.67 12.61
N PRO A 76 -13.97 -7.95 13.27
CA PRO A 76 -13.88 -8.88 14.39
C PRO A 76 -14.84 -8.52 15.53
N GLY A 77 -15.60 -9.49 16.01
CA GLY A 77 -16.62 -9.32 17.06
C GLY A 77 -18.00 -8.87 16.55
N PHE A 78 -18.12 -8.37 15.31
CA PHE A 78 -19.41 -8.14 14.66
C PHE A 78 -19.74 -9.20 13.61
N ASP A 79 -18.76 -9.51 12.78
CA ASP A 79 -18.91 -10.24 11.53
C ASP A 79 -18.10 -11.53 11.49
N CYS A 80 -16.98 -11.55 12.19
CA CYS A 80 -16.10 -12.70 12.39
C CYS A 80 -15.78 -12.83 13.89
N LEU A 81 -15.14 -13.95 14.24
CA LEU A 81 -14.71 -14.22 15.60
C LEU A 81 -13.74 -13.13 16.12
N PRO A 82 -13.78 -12.79 17.42
CA PRO A 82 -13.03 -11.66 17.99
C PRO A 82 -11.50 -11.86 18.03
N ASP A 83 -11.05 -13.09 17.85
CA ASP A 83 -9.64 -13.51 17.85
C ASP A 83 -9.05 -13.63 16.44
N HIS A 84 -9.80 -13.27 15.40
CA HIS A 84 -9.34 -13.27 14.02
C HIS A 84 -9.23 -11.86 13.46
N GLY A 85 -8.27 -11.63 12.55
CA GLY A 85 -8.17 -10.37 11.81
C GLY A 85 -9.41 -10.08 10.95
N PHE A 86 -9.53 -8.83 10.50
CA PHE A 86 -10.63 -8.42 9.61
C PHE A 86 -10.67 -9.26 8.33
N GLN A 87 -11.84 -9.33 7.70
CA GLN A 87 -12.03 -10.10 6.47
C GLN A 87 -12.46 -9.20 5.32
N TYR A 88 -11.90 -9.42 4.12
CA TYR A 88 -12.40 -8.78 2.90
C TYR A 88 -13.59 -9.58 2.33
N ARG A 89 -14.67 -8.88 2.01
CA ARG A 89 -15.91 -9.45 1.47
C ARG A 89 -16.08 -8.96 0.04
N GLU A 90 -15.58 -9.75 -0.90
CA GLU A 90 -15.76 -9.51 -2.31
C GLU A 90 -17.26 -9.69 -2.68
N PRO A 91 -17.91 -8.71 -3.34
CA PRO A 91 -19.28 -8.88 -3.76
C PRO A 91 -19.39 -9.98 -4.82
N PRO A 92 -20.52 -10.70 -4.90
CA PRO A 92 -20.85 -11.54 -6.05
C PRO A 92 -20.79 -10.73 -7.36
N GLU A 93 -20.48 -11.38 -8.49
CA GLU A 93 -20.22 -10.73 -9.78
C GLU A 93 -21.39 -9.85 -10.25
N GLU A 94 -22.62 -10.28 -9.96
CA GLU A 94 -23.88 -9.60 -10.32
C GLU A 94 -24.10 -8.34 -9.48
N LYS A 95 -23.36 -8.21 -8.38
CA LYS A 95 -23.35 -7.08 -7.45
C LYS A 95 -21.98 -6.40 -7.40
N ALA A 96 -21.12 -6.63 -8.39
CA ALA A 96 -19.85 -5.93 -8.51
C ALA A 96 -20.06 -4.41 -8.42
N TRP A 97 -19.13 -3.72 -7.76
CA TRP A 97 -19.25 -2.30 -7.49
C TRP A 97 -19.21 -1.46 -8.77
N MET A 98 -18.57 -1.96 -9.81
CA MET A 98 -18.60 -1.46 -11.18
C MET A 98 -19.13 -2.53 -12.11
N ARG A 99 -19.96 -2.12 -13.08
CA ARG A 99 -20.48 -2.97 -14.15
C ARG A 99 -19.68 -2.77 -15.44
N PRO A 100 -19.67 -3.75 -16.36
CA PRO A 100 -18.97 -3.62 -17.63
C PRO A 100 -19.36 -2.40 -18.48
N GLU A 101 -20.62 -1.98 -18.44
CA GLU A 101 -21.12 -0.87 -19.25
C GLU A 101 -20.65 0.50 -18.74
N GLU A 102 -20.01 0.52 -17.56
CA GLU A 102 -19.65 1.75 -16.85
C GLU A 102 -18.18 2.14 -17.04
N TYR A 103 -17.41 1.39 -17.84
CA TYR A 103 -16.01 1.73 -18.18
C TYR A 103 -15.89 3.15 -18.72
N ASP A 104 -16.77 3.57 -19.62
CA ASP A 104 -16.67 4.91 -20.21
C ASP A 104 -16.89 6.03 -19.20
N HIS A 105 -17.72 5.79 -18.18
CA HIS A 105 -17.90 6.75 -17.10
C HIS A 105 -16.64 6.82 -16.22
N LEU A 106 -16.06 5.66 -15.86
CA LEU A 106 -14.81 5.62 -15.11
C LEU A 106 -13.64 6.28 -15.88
N ILE A 107 -13.54 6.02 -17.19
CA ILE A 107 -12.46 6.54 -18.05
C ILE A 107 -12.56 8.06 -18.19
N ASP A 108 -13.76 8.60 -18.38
CA ASP A 108 -13.97 10.04 -18.52
C ASP A 108 -13.58 10.78 -17.22
N ASP A 109 -14.02 10.27 -16.08
CA ASP A 109 -13.89 10.96 -14.80
C ASP A 109 -13.79 9.99 -13.61
N PRO A 110 -12.59 9.47 -13.29
CA PRO A 110 -12.42 8.53 -12.20
C PRO A 110 -12.91 9.07 -10.85
N THR A 111 -12.55 10.31 -10.50
CA THR A 111 -12.96 10.94 -9.24
C THR A 111 -14.48 11.10 -9.17
N GLY A 112 -15.12 11.57 -10.26
CA GLY A 112 -16.56 11.67 -10.37
C GLY A 112 -17.24 10.31 -10.22
N TYR A 113 -16.76 9.30 -10.95
CA TYR A 113 -17.27 7.93 -10.88
C TYR A 113 -17.22 7.37 -9.45
N LEU A 114 -16.12 7.62 -8.73
CA LEU A 114 -15.98 7.15 -7.35
C LEU A 114 -17.05 7.75 -6.43
N TYR A 115 -17.33 9.05 -6.54
CA TYR A 115 -18.35 9.71 -5.73
C TYR A 115 -19.79 9.38 -6.15
N GLU A 116 -20.04 9.34 -7.46
CA GLU A 116 -21.39 9.26 -8.01
C GLU A 116 -21.91 7.82 -8.10
N VAL A 117 -21.01 6.85 -8.31
CA VAL A 117 -21.38 5.45 -8.57
C VAL A 117 -20.82 4.52 -7.51
N TRP A 118 -19.52 4.55 -7.26
CA TRP A 118 -18.86 3.56 -6.42
C TRP A 118 -19.19 3.71 -4.94
N LEU A 119 -18.99 4.92 -4.37
CA LEU A 119 -19.19 5.21 -2.94
C LEU A 119 -20.60 4.85 -2.45
N PRO A 120 -21.69 5.20 -3.16
CA PRO A 120 -23.05 4.78 -2.79
C PRO A 120 -23.26 3.26 -2.83
N ARG A 121 -22.54 2.54 -3.71
CA ARG A 121 -22.68 1.08 -3.83
C ARG A 121 -22.01 0.36 -2.68
N ILE A 122 -20.83 0.82 -2.28
CA ILE A 122 -20.06 0.20 -1.19
C ILE A 122 -20.58 0.56 0.21
N SER A 123 -21.44 1.58 0.33
CA SER A 123 -21.94 2.09 1.62
C SER A 123 -23.39 1.71 1.89
N THR A 124 -23.74 1.40 3.13
CA THR A 124 -25.14 1.26 3.59
C THR A 124 -25.82 2.60 3.88
N GLU A 125 -25.05 3.68 3.96
CA GLU A 125 -25.51 5.01 4.40
C GLU A 125 -25.54 6.03 3.27
N ILE A 126 -24.57 5.96 2.36
CA ILE A 126 -24.42 6.90 1.25
C ILE A 126 -25.40 6.55 0.13
N VAL A 127 -26.21 7.52 -0.27
CA VAL A 127 -27.21 7.35 -1.33
C VAL A 127 -26.69 7.84 -2.67
N ALA A 128 -27.18 7.24 -3.75
CA ALA A 128 -26.81 7.63 -5.12
C ALA A 128 -27.34 9.04 -5.48
N PRO A 129 -26.71 9.73 -6.45
CA PRO A 129 -27.21 10.99 -6.97
C PRO A 129 -28.70 10.91 -7.38
N GLY A 130 -29.46 11.94 -7.03
CA GLY A 130 -30.91 12.01 -7.28
C GLY A 130 -31.80 11.26 -6.27
N ALA A 131 -31.23 10.44 -5.39
CA ALA A 131 -31.99 9.83 -4.30
C ALA A 131 -32.23 10.81 -3.14
N THR A 132 -33.22 10.52 -2.29
CA THR A 132 -33.53 11.34 -1.11
C THR A 132 -32.37 11.31 -0.12
N CYS A 133 -31.76 12.48 0.10
CA CYS A 133 -30.71 12.64 1.11
C CYS A 133 -31.30 12.45 2.53
N THR A 134 -30.75 11.50 3.28
CA THR A 134 -31.19 11.19 4.65
C THR A 134 -30.27 11.83 5.69
N TYR A 135 -30.75 11.92 6.94
CA TYR A 135 -29.89 12.30 8.08
C TYR A 135 -28.65 11.41 8.18
N ARG A 136 -28.82 10.10 7.97
CA ARG A 136 -27.71 9.13 8.05
C ARG A 136 -26.69 9.32 6.92
N ASN A 137 -27.13 9.60 5.69
CA ASN A 137 -26.26 9.93 4.56
C ASN A 137 -25.35 11.12 4.87
N GLN A 138 -25.93 12.24 5.34
CA GLN A 138 -25.15 13.44 5.68
C GLN A 138 -24.15 13.15 6.81
N LEU A 139 -24.61 12.46 7.85
CA LEU A 139 -23.79 12.15 9.01
C LEU A 139 -22.66 11.16 8.68
N ALA A 140 -22.88 10.24 7.75
CA ALA A 140 -21.85 9.29 7.30
C ALA A 140 -20.69 10.02 6.60
N LEU A 141 -20.98 11.00 5.74
CA LEU A 141 -19.93 11.82 5.12
C LEU A 141 -19.16 12.64 6.17
N VAL A 142 -19.86 13.33 7.07
CA VAL A 142 -19.22 14.16 8.10
C VAL A 142 -18.35 13.33 9.05
N LYS A 143 -18.88 12.23 9.60
CA LYS A 143 -18.10 11.39 10.52
C LYS A 143 -17.03 10.60 9.78
N GLY A 144 -17.32 10.10 8.59
CA GLY A 144 -16.36 9.36 7.78
C GLY A 144 -15.14 10.19 7.40
N SER A 145 -15.35 11.44 6.96
CA SER A 145 -14.22 12.33 6.64
C SER A 145 -13.41 12.72 7.87
N LEU A 146 -14.06 13.04 9.00
CA LEU A 146 -13.36 13.36 10.25
C LEU A 146 -12.65 12.14 10.85
N ALA A 147 -13.23 10.95 10.73
CA ALA A 147 -12.61 9.69 11.15
C ALA A 147 -11.35 9.39 10.32
N MET A 148 -11.41 9.59 9.00
CA MET A 148 -10.27 9.46 8.10
C MET A 148 -9.12 10.40 8.50
N LEU A 149 -9.44 11.69 8.73
CA LEU A 149 -8.46 12.68 9.18
C LEU A 149 -7.88 12.31 10.55
N HIS A 150 -8.72 11.89 11.49
CA HIS A 150 -8.29 11.49 12.83
C HIS A 150 -7.29 10.33 12.78
N TYR A 151 -7.57 9.30 11.98
CA TYR A 151 -6.68 8.15 11.79
C TYR A 151 -5.33 8.57 11.20
N PHE A 152 -5.33 9.28 10.07
CA PHE A 152 -4.09 9.66 9.39
C PHE A 152 -3.25 10.70 10.15
N GLN A 153 -3.88 11.63 10.89
CA GLN A 153 -3.15 12.55 11.76
C GLN A 153 -2.43 11.83 12.91
N GLY A 154 -2.91 10.65 13.31
CA GLY A 154 -2.27 9.83 14.35
C GLY A 154 -0.88 9.33 13.95
N PHE A 155 -0.62 9.09 12.66
CA PHE A 155 0.65 8.53 12.19
C PHE A 155 1.85 9.46 12.43
N GLY A 156 1.68 10.78 12.35
CA GLY A 156 2.76 11.72 12.63
C GLY A 156 3.27 11.60 14.07
N ARG A 157 2.33 11.52 15.03
CA ARG A 157 2.64 11.26 16.43
C ARG A 157 3.23 9.87 16.63
N GLN A 158 2.63 8.84 16.02
CA GLN A 158 3.13 7.47 16.13
C GLN A 158 4.59 7.34 15.67
N ALA A 159 4.92 7.92 14.51
CA ALA A 159 6.29 7.92 13.99
C ALA A 159 7.27 8.62 14.93
N GLN A 160 6.86 9.74 15.54
CA GLN A 160 7.68 10.42 16.55
C GLN A 160 7.90 9.54 17.77
N LEU A 161 6.84 8.93 18.32
CA LEU A 161 6.91 8.11 19.53
C LEU A 161 7.72 6.83 19.31
N MET A 162 7.61 6.18 18.16
CA MET A 162 8.48 5.04 17.80
C MET A 162 9.97 5.42 17.85
N ARG A 163 10.33 6.59 17.31
CA ARG A 163 11.71 7.09 17.34
C ARG A 163 12.15 7.43 18.76
N THR A 164 11.34 8.13 19.54
CA THR A 164 11.76 8.63 20.86
C THR A 164 11.69 7.59 21.97
N GLU A 165 10.77 6.62 21.88
CA GLU A 165 10.58 5.61 22.93
C GLU A 165 11.29 4.28 22.64
N ALA A 166 11.50 3.94 21.37
CA ALA A 166 12.08 2.66 20.96
C ALA A 166 13.31 2.80 20.04
N GLY A 167 13.71 4.03 19.67
CA GLY A 167 14.81 4.25 18.73
C GLY A 167 14.50 3.75 17.31
N MET A 168 13.23 3.52 16.98
CA MET A 168 12.80 2.76 15.81
C MET A 168 12.28 3.68 14.70
N PRO A 169 12.78 3.60 13.45
CA PRO A 169 12.15 4.24 12.30
C PRO A 169 10.90 3.47 11.84
N GLY A 170 10.04 4.16 11.08
CA GLY A 170 8.99 3.49 10.31
C GLY A 170 9.58 2.66 9.16
N ALA A 171 8.83 1.67 8.66
CA ALA A 171 9.28 0.81 7.56
C ALA A 171 8.85 1.29 6.15
N LEU A 172 7.79 2.10 6.05
CA LEU A 172 7.26 2.65 4.80
C LEU A 172 6.45 3.94 5.08
N SER A 173 6.18 4.72 4.03
CA SER A 173 5.23 5.83 4.07
C SER A 173 4.54 6.00 2.72
N GLY A 174 3.22 6.15 2.75
CA GLY A 174 2.40 6.24 1.55
C GLY A 174 2.01 4.87 1.01
N ILE A 175 1.13 4.88 0.02
CA ILE A 175 0.50 3.69 -0.52
C ILE A 175 0.33 3.79 -2.04
N LEU A 176 0.55 2.67 -2.71
CA LEU A 176 0.28 2.48 -4.12
C LEU A 176 -0.45 1.16 -4.33
N LYS A 177 -1.37 1.15 -5.28
CA LYS A 177 -1.92 -0.04 -5.93
C LYS A 177 -1.87 0.18 -7.43
N ALA A 178 -1.62 -0.88 -8.19
CA ALA A 178 -1.64 -0.77 -9.64
C ALA A 178 -3.06 -0.43 -10.11
N PRO A 179 -3.24 0.34 -11.20
CA PRO A 179 -4.56 0.63 -11.75
C PRO A 179 -5.40 -0.63 -12.01
N MET A 180 -4.76 -1.71 -12.48
CA MET A 180 -5.42 -3.00 -12.70
C MET A 180 -5.84 -3.68 -11.38
N ASP A 181 -5.04 -3.57 -10.32
CA ASP A 181 -5.41 -4.09 -9.00
C ASP A 181 -6.60 -3.31 -8.42
N ILE A 182 -6.69 -2.00 -8.66
CA ILE A 182 -7.88 -1.20 -8.29
C ILE A 182 -9.14 -1.73 -8.99
N LEU A 183 -9.05 -2.05 -10.28
CA LEU A 183 -10.15 -2.68 -11.00
C LEU A 183 -10.52 -4.04 -10.38
N ALA A 184 -9.53 -4.88 -10.06
CA ALA A 184 -9.75 -6.21 -9.50
C ALA A 184 -10.34 -6.17 -8.09
N ASP A 185 -9.75 -5.36 -7.21
CA ASP A 185 -10.06 -5.38 -5.78
C ASP A 185 -11.31 -4.58 -5.47
N LYS A 186 -11.42 -3.37 -6.02
CA LYS A 186 -12.36 -2.36 -5.53
C LYS A 186 -13.52 -2.07 -6.46
N LEU A 187 -13.40 -2.41 -7.75
CA LEU A 187 -14.40 -2.03 -8.75
C LEU A 187 -15.11 -3.26 -9.33
N ARG A 188 -14.44 -4.01 -10.20
CA ARG A 188 -15.02 -5.12 -10.99
C ARG A 188 -15.05 -6.46 -10.25
N GLY A 189 -14.23 -6.63 -9.22
CA GLY A 189 -13.97 -7.96 -8.67
C GLY A 189 -13.02 -8.76 -9.56
N TYR A 190 -12.45 -9.82 -9.02
CA TYR A 190 -11.49 -10.68 -9.72
C TYR A 190 -12.10 -11.35 -10.95
N LEU A 191 -13.23 -12.04 -10.79
CA LEU A 191 -13.88 -12.74 -11.90
C LEU A 191 -14.33 -11.76 -12.99
N GLY A 192 -14.87 -10.60 -12.58
CA GLY A 192 -15.26 -9.54 -13.48
C GLY A 192 -14.09 -9.01 -14.30
N LEU A 193 -12.95 -8.71 -13.66
CA LEU A 193 -11.76 -8.25 -14.37
C LEU A 193 -11.21 -9.31 -15.34
N VAL A 194 -11.14 -10.58 -14.94
CA VAL A 194 -10.62 -11.65 -15.81
C VAL A 194 -11.48 -11.80 -17.06
N THR A 195 -12.80 -11.72 -16.93
CA THR A 195 -13.73 -11.69 -18.06
C THR A 195 -13.47 -10.45 -18.94
N ASP A 196 -13.36 -9.27 -18.32
CA ASP A 196 -13.17 -8.01 -19.02
C ASP A 196 -11.84 -7.96 -19.80
N LEU A 197 -10.76 -8.54 -19.26
CA LEU A 197 -9.46 -8.66 -19.91
C LEU A 197 -9.48 -9.55 -21.17
N ARG A 198 -10.55 -10.33 -21.39
CA ARG A 198 -10.75 -11.10 -22.62
C ARG A 198 -11.76 -10.44 -23.55
N GLU A 199 -12.86 -9.94 -23.01
CA GLU A 199 -13.98 -9.43 -23.80
C GLU A 199 -13.83 -7.96 -24.21
N ARG A 200 -13.17 -7.16 -23.37
CA ARG A 200 -13.05 -5.70 -23.53
C ARG A 200 -11.67 -5.17 -23.10
N PRO A 201 -10.55 -5.78 -23.53
CA PRO A 201 -9.21 -5.42 -23.08
C PRO A 201 -8.87 -3.94 -23.32
N GLU A 202 -9.34 -3.34 -24.41
CA GLU A 202 -9.14 -1.92 -24.70
C GLU A 202 -9.79 -0.99 -23.66
N LYS A 203 -10.97 -1.37 -23.14
CA LYS A 203 -11.64 -0.61 -22.07
C LYS A 203 -10.91 -0.75 -20.74
N VAL A 204 -10.42 -1.97 -20.44
CA VAL A 204 -9.57 -2.21 -19.26
C VAL A 204 -8.32 -1.34 -19.32
N LYS A 205 -7.64 -1.33 -20.47
CA LYS A 205 -6.45 -0.51 -20.68
C LYS A 205 -6.73 0.98 -20.53
N ALA A 206 -7.74 1.50 -21.21
CA ALA A 206 -8.11 2.91 -21.09
C ALA A 206 -8.47 3.30 -19.65
N ALA A 207 -9.12 2.42 -18.89
CA ALA A 207 -9.39 2.66 -17.48
C ALA A 207 -8.11 2.64 -16.61
N CYS A 208 -7.18 1.74 -16.89
CA CYS A 208 -5.88 1.74 -16.21
C CYS A 208 -5.09 3.02 -16.51
N GLU A 209 -5.09 3.49 -17.75
CA GLU A 209 -4.48 4.76 -18.16
C GLU A 209 -5.14 5.94 -17.44
N ALA A 210 -6.48 6.01 -17.43
CA ALA A 210 -7.23 7.05 -16.73
C ALA A 210 -6.97 7.07 -15.21
N LEU A 211 -6.80 5.91 -14.57
CA LEU A 211 -6.53 5.79 -13.13
C LEU A 211 -5.06 6.09 -12.76
N ALA A 212 -4.11 5.87 -13.66
CA ALA A 212 -2.67 5.94 -13.37
C ALA A 212 -2.22 7.30 -12.77
N PRO A 213 -2.61 8.47 -13.33
CA PRO A 213 -2.27 9.76 -12.74
C PRO A 213 -2.81 9.95 -11.31
N HIS A 214 -3.99 9.39 -11.00
CA HIS A 214 -4.58 9.46 -9.66
C HIS A 214 -3.87 8.55 -8.66
N MET A 215 -3.42 7.36 -9.11
CA MET A 215 -2.60 6.46 -8.29
C MET A 215 -1.23 7.09 -7.98
N LEU A 216 -0.59 7.74 -8.96
CA LEU A 216 0.64 8.50 -8.74
C LEU A 216 0.42 9.63 -7.73
N HIS A 217 -0.65 10.41 -7.89
CA HIS A 217 -0.96 11.50 -6.96
C HIS A 217 -1.18 10.97 -5.54
N THR A 218 -1.95 9.90 -5.38
CA THR A 218 -2.23 9.28 -4.06
C THR A 218 -0.94 8.79 -3.40
N ALA A 219 -0.06 8.16 -4.17
CA ALA A 219 1.24 7.69 -3.69
C ALA A 219 2.13 8.85 -3.20
N LEU A 220 2.29 9.91 -4.02
CA LEU A 220 3.14 11.05 -3.68
C LEU A 220 2.58 11.90 -2.54
N SER A 221 1.26 12.04 -2.43
CA SER A 221 0.61 12.81 -1.36
C SER A 221 0.77 12.17 0.02
N GLY A 222 0.99 10.85 0.09
CA GLY A 222 1.28 10.13 1.35
C GLY A 222 2.76 9.80 1.57
N ALA A 223 3.64 10.20 0.66
CA ALA A 223 5.05 9.84 0.71
C ALA A 223 5.80 10.53 1.86
N ASP A 224 6.88 9.91 2.32
CA ASP A 224 7.72 10.49 3.38
C ASP A 224 8.39 11.78 2.89
N PRO A 225 8.12 12.96 3.48
CA PRO A 225 8.69 14.22 3.03
C PRO A 225 10.22 14.27 3.13
N GLN A 226 10.83 13.41 3.95
CA GLN A 226 12.30 13.28 4.07
C GLN A 226 12.91 12.34 3.01
N LYS A 227 12.07 11.63 2.24
CA LYS A 227 12.48 10.70 1.19
C LYS A 227 13.36 9.54 1.69
N LEU A 228 13.18 9.15 2.95
CA LEU A 228 13.92 8.07 3.60
C LEU A 228 13.16 6.75 3.56
N LEU A 229 11.83 6.81 3.61
CA LEU A 229 10.97 5.63 3.58
C LEU A 229 10.42 5.38 2.17
N PRO A 230 10.34 4.11 1.73
CA PRO A 230 9.73 3.76 0.46
C PRO A 230 8.21 3.91 0.52
N ILE A 231 7.60 4.16 -0.64
CA ILE A 231 6.15 4.04 -0.82
C ILE A 231 5.80 2.56 -0.94
N GLY A 232 4.84 2.09 -0.13
CA GLY A 232 4.38 0.71 -0.17
C GLY A 232 3.49 0.45 -1.38
N PHE A 233 3.90 -0.45 -2.28
CA PHE A 233 3.09 -0.94 -3.38
C PHE A 233 2.59 -2.36 -3.07
N TRP A 234 1.30 -2.48 -2.81
CA TRP A 234 0.64 -3.76 -2.52
C TRP A 234 0.20 -4.44 -3.81
N MET A 235 0.84 -5.56 -4.15
CA MET A 235 0.72 -6.19 -5.47
C MET A 235 -0.17 -7.44 -5.37
N HIS A 236 -1.49 -7.28 -5.55
CA HIS A 236 -2.46 -8.32 -5.19
C HIS A 236 -2.79 -9.31 -6.32
N ARG A 237 -3.34 -8.81 -7.43
CA ARG A 237 -4.05 -9.65 -8.42
C ARG A 237 -3.59 -9.46 -9.85
N SER A 238 -2.59 -8.61 -10.06
CA SER A 238 -2.01 -8.35 -11.37
C SER A 238 -0.80 -9.25 -11.71
N CYS A 239 -0.72 -10.44 -11.11
CA CYS A 239 0.30 -11.45 -11.38
C CYS A 239 -0.24 -12.77 -11.93
N ALA A 240 0.66 -13.71 -12.22
CA ALA A 240 0.25 -15.07 -12.54
C ALA A 240 -0.27 -15.78 -11.27
N PRO A 241 -1.33 -16.59 -11.34
CA PRO A 241 -2.03 -17.05 -12.55
C PRO A 241 -3.23 -16.17 -12.95
N PHE A 242 -3.43 -15.02 -12.32
CA PHE A 242 -4.61 -14.17 -12.52
C PHE A 242 -4.63 -13.50 -13.90
N ILE A 243 -3.48 -13.05 -14.38
CA ILE A 243 -3.30 -12.53 -15.74
C ILE A 243 -2.21 -13.31 -16.49
N ASN A 244 -2.32 -13.34 -17.81
CA ASN A 244 -1.30 -13.95 -18.68
C ASN A 244 -0.21 -12.94 -19.08
N PRO A 245 0.95 -13.38 -19.60
CA PRO A 245 2.04 -12.48 -19.98
C PRO A 245 1.64 -11.39 -20.97
N LYS A 246 0.78 -11.71 -21.95
CA LYS A 246 0.28 -10.72 -22.92
C LYS A 246 -0.50 -9.59 -22.23
N GLN A 247 -1.38 -9.90 -21.28
CA GLN A 247 -2.13 -8.91 -20.51
C GLN A 247 -1.21 -8.06 -19.61
N PHE A 248 -0.16 -8.67 -19.08
CA PHE A 248 0.86 -7.94 -18.35
C PHE A 248 1.60 -6.94 -19.26
N ASP A 249 2.11 -7.42 -20.40
CA ASP A 249 2.91 -6.63 -21.36
C ASP A 249 2.12 -5.53 -22.06
N GLU A 250 0.83 -5.74 -22.34
CA GLU A 250 0.01 -4.79 -23.12
C GLU A 250 -0.79 -3.81 -22.24
N ILE A 251 -1.05 -4.16 -20.98
CA ILE A 251 -1.96 -3.42 -20.10
C ILE A 251 -1.33 -3.10 -18.74
N ASN A 252 -0.97 -4.11 -17.94
CA ASN A 252 -0.52 -3.87 -16.56
C ASN A 252 0.79 -3.09 -16.53
N TRP A 253 1.84 -3.63 -17.13
CA TRP A 253 3.18 -3.05 -17.05
C TRP A 253 3.27 -1.67 -17.73
N PRO A 254 2.67 -1.45 -18.93
CA PRO A 254 2.66 -0.12 -19.54
C PRO A 254 1.94 0.96 -18.73
N THR A 255 1.00 0.59 -17.85
CA THR A 255 0.28 1.56 -17.00
C THR A 255 0.86 1.67 -15.58
N LEU A 256 1.58 0.65 -15.12
CA LEU A 256 2.25 0.62 -13.82
C LEU A 256 3.66 1.21 -13.86
N LYS A 257 4.49 0.79 -14.82
CA LYS A 257 5.90 1.22 -14.91
C LYS A 257 6.05 2.74 -14.93
N PRO A 258 5.25 3.52 -15.69
CA PRO A 258 5.34 4.98 -15.67
C PRO A 258 5.06 5.59 -14.29
N ILE A 259 4.16 4.99 -13.49
CA ILE A 259 3.91 5.44 -12.11
C ILE A 259 5.18 5.26 -11.27
N ILE A 260 5.81 4.09 -11.34
CA ILE A 260 7.03 3.77 -10.58
C ILE A 260 8.19 4.68 -11.00
N GLU A 261 8.36 4.93 -12.30
CA GLU A 261 9.37 5.85 -12.81
C GLU A 261 9.14 7.29 -12.33
N ASN A 262 7.90 7.77 -12.30
CA ASN A 262 7.58 9.11 -11.81
C ASN A 262 7.75 9.23 -10.27
N ILE A 263 7.46 8.17 -9.52
CA ILE A 263 7.78 8.09 -8.08
C ILE A 263 9.30 8.20 -7.87
N TRP A 264 10.09 7.48 -8.68
CA TRP A 264 11.54 7.54 -8.62
C TRP A 264 12.10 8.91 -9.04
N ALA A 265 11.55 9.52 -10.10
CA ALA A 265 11.90 10.87 -10.52
C ALA A 265 11.61 11.93 -9.42
N ALA A 266 10.57 11.71 -8.61
CA ALA A 266 10.28 12.54 -7.43
C ALA A 266 11.24 12.29 -6.25
N GLY A 267 12.12 11.28 -6.34
CA GLY A 267 13.13 10.95 -5.33
C GLY A 267 12.65 9.97 -4.27
N HIS A 268 11.68 9.11 -4.58
CA HIS A 268 11.19 8.08 -3.65
C HIS A 268 11.44 6.67 -4.20
N GLN A 269 11.87 5.74 -3.35
CA GLN A 269 11.85 4.30 -3.69
C GLN A 269 10.43 3.75 -3.58
N THR A 270 10.13 2.67 -4.31
CA THR A 270 8.91 1.88 -4.13
C THR A 270 9.24 0.52 -3.51
N LEU A 271 8.51 0.13 -2.47
CA LEU A 271 8.54 -1.22 -1.92
C LEU A 271 7.51 -2.07 -2.66
N PHE A 272 7.97 -2.94 -3.53
CA PHE A 272 7.15 -3.95 -4.22
C PHE A 272 6.83 -5.06 -3.22
N TYR A 273 5.66 -5.00 -2.59
CA TYR A 273 5.14 -6.07 -1.75
C TYR A 273 4.48 -7.13 -2.64
N ALA A 274 5.32 -8.01 -3.20
CA ALA A 274 4.98 -8.89 -4.31
C ALA A 274 4.21 -10.14 -3.83
N GLU A 275 2.93 -9.96 -3.44
CA GLU A 275 2.09 -11.04 -2.93
C GLU A 275 1.78 -12.09 -4.00
N GLY A 276 1.89 -13.36 -3.63
CA GLY A 276 1.76 -14.46 -4.58
C GLY A 276 3.04 -14.72 -5.38
N LYS A 277 2.88 -15.07 -6.66
CA LYS A 277 3.97 -15.57 -7.52
C LYS A 277 4.20 -14.67 -8.72
N TRP A 278 5.28 -13.91 -8.66
CA TRP A 278 5.67 -12.93 -9.67
C TRP A 278 6.89 -13.36 -10.50
N GLY A 279 7.38 -14.59 -10.33
CA GLY A 279 8.53 -15.15 -11.07
C GLY A 279 8.52 -14.93 -12.59
N HIS A 280 7.35 -14.92 -13.23
CA HIS A 280 7.20 -14.65 -14.67
C HIS A 280 7.46 -13.20 -15.07
N HIS A 281 7.39 -12.27 -14.12
CA HIS A 281 7.45 -10.82 -14.33
C HIS A 281 8.81 -10.23 -13.94
N LEU A 282 9.68 -11.01 -13.30
CA LEU A 282 11.00 -10.57 -12.82
C LEU A 282 11.89 -9.99 -13.92
N GLU A 283 11.75 -10.43 -15.18
CA GLU A 283 12.52 -9.89 -16.29
C GLU A 283 12.10 -8.46 -16.65
N ALA A 284 10.79 -8.19 -16.67
CA ALA A 284 10.26 -6.85 -16.90
C ALA A 284 10.67 -5.86 -15.80
N PHE A 285 10.73 -6.31 -14.54
CA PHE A 285 11.15 -5.47 -13.43
C PHE A 285 12.61 -5.02 -13.53
N GLN A 286 13.47 -5.72 -14.28
CA GLN A 286 14.84 -5.28 -14.56
C GLN A 286 14.90 -4.03 -15.43
N GLU A 287 13.82 -3.65 -16.11
CA GLU A 287 13.77 -2.40 -16.88
C GLU A 287 13.78 -1.15 -15.99
N LEU A 288 13.45 -1.28 -14.70
CA LEU A 288 13.44 -0.16 -13.77
C LEU A 288 14.87 0.33 -13.44
N PRO A 289 15.04 1.62 -13.10
CA PRO A 289 16.36 2.17 -12.76
C PRO A 289 16.96 1.49 -11.52
N ASP A 290 18.28 1.33 -11.48
CA ASP A 290 18.99 0.77 -10.32
C ASP A 290 18.54 1.43 -9.02
N ARG A 291 18.36 0.61 -7.98
CA ARG A 291 17.92 1.03 -6.63
C ARG A 291 16.53 1.66 -6.56
N SER A 292 15.76 1.79 -7.65
CA SER A 292 14.45 2.46 -7.60
C SER A 292 13.42 1.71 -6.76
N ILE A 293 13.60 0.40 -6.58
CA ILE A 293 12.67 -0.45 -5.82
C ILE A 293 13.36 -1.30 -4.77
N ILE A 294 12.56 -1.76 -3.81
CA ILE A 294 12.83 -2.90 -2.94
C ILE A 294 11.83 -3.99 -3.33
N TYR A 295 12.31 -5.19 -3.65
CA TYR A 295 11.45 -6.32 -4.00
C TYR A 295 11.25 -7.23 -2.79
N HIS A 296 10.03 -7.33 -2.29
CA HIS A 296 9.67 -8.22 -1.19
C HIS A 296 9.04 -9.50 -1.74
N ALA A 297 9.72 -10.63 -1.52
CA ALA A 297 9.31 -11.93 -2.05
C ALA A 297 8.36 -12.66 -1.08
N ASP A 298 7.13 -12.89 -1.52
CA ASP A 298 6.15 -13.75 -0.84
C ASP A 298 6.28 -15.23 -1.28
N ARG A 299 5.55 -15.67 -2.31
CA ARG A 299 5.56 -17.07 -2.75
C ARG A 299 6.55 -17.37 -3.87
N ASP A 300 7.32 -16.36 -4.28
CA ASP A 300 8.44 -16.53 -5.19
C ASP A 300 9.62 -17.24 -4.51
N ASP A 301 10.43 -17.90 -5.32
CA ASP A 301 11.72 -18.39 -4.87
C ASP A 301 12.68 -17.19 -4.69
N VAL A 302 12.94 -16.81 -3.43
CA VAL A 302 13.83 -15.69 -3.09
C VAL A 302 15.25 -15.85 -3.65
N PHE A 303 15.71 -17.09 -3.89
CA PHE A 303 17.01 -17.36 -4.50
C PHE A 303 17.00 -17.03 -6.00
N GLU A 304 15.91 -17.35 -6.70
CA GLU A 304 15.73 -16.95 -8.10
C GLU A 304 15.53 -15.44 -8.25
N VAL A 305 14.74 -14.84 -7.34
CA VAL A 305 14.57 -13.39 -7.26
C VAL A 305 15.93 -12.71 -7.10
N HIS A 306 16.76 -13.17 -6.16
CA HIS A 306 18.12 -12.63 -5.97
C HIS A 306 18.97 -12.77 -7.25
N ARG A 307 18.96 -13.94 -7.90
CA ARG A 307 19.70 -14.15 -9.16
C ARG A 307 19.30 -13.15 -10.26
N LYS A 308 18.00 -12.84 -10.39
CA LYS A 308 17.48 -11.96 -11.44
C LYS A 308 17.53 -10.48 -11.08
N LEU A 309 17.25 -10.11 -9.83
CA LEU A 309 17.02 -8.73 -9.41
C LEU A 309 18.07 -8.19 -8.43
N GLY A 310 18.75 -9.04 -7.66
CA GLY A 310 19.58 -8.64 -6.52
C GLY A 310 20.79 -7.77 -6.87
N LYS A 311 21.22 -7.76 -8.14
CA LYS A 311 22.27 -6.84 -8.61
C LYS A 311 21.79 -5.39 -8.69
N LYS A 312 20.52 -5.17 -9.03
CA LYS A 312 19.96 -3.83 -9.23
C LYS A 312 19.15 -3.34 -8.03
N PHE A 313 18.50 -4.26 -7.32
CA PHE A 313 17.48 -3.93 -6.33
C PHE A 313 17.72 -4.63 -5.01
N CYS A 314 17.32 -3.96 -3.93
CA CYS A 314 17.30 -4.56 -2.62
C CYS A 314 16.18 -5.62 -2.55
N ILE A 315 16.48 -6.79 -1.99
CA ILE A 315 15.52 -7.89 -1.80
C ILE A 315 15.09 -7.95 -0.33
N SER A 316 13.86 -8.38 -0.08
CA SER A 316 13.38 -8.69 1.27
C SER A 316 12.40 -9.87 1.26
N GLY A 317 12.06 -10.38 2.44
CA GLY A 317 11.13 -11.50 2.59
C GLY A 317 11.77 -12.87 2.36
N GLY A 318 10.97 -13.88 2.04
CA GLY A 318 11.43 -15.24 1.77
C GLY A 318 11.44 -16.20 2.96
N VAL A 319 11.15 -15.75 4.19
CA VAL A 319 10.88 -16.65 5.33
C VAL A 319 9.38 -17.01 5.34
N PRO A 320 8.96 -18.25 5.01
CA PRO A 320 7.54 -18.52 4.78
C PRO A 320 6.67 -18.37 6.04
N ASN A 321 5.51 -17.72 5.93
CA ASN A 321 4.57 -17.61 7.06
C ASN A 321 4.13 -18.99 7.57
N THR A 322 4.04 -19.99 6.69
CA THR A 322 3.71 -21.37 7.07
C THR A 322 4.71 -21.98 8.04
N ILE A 323 6.01 -21.67 7.94
CA ILE A 323 7.00 -22.15 8.92
C ILE A 323 6.95 -21.35 10.21
N LEU A 324 6.61 -20.06 10.14
CA LEU A 324 6.41 -19.21 11.33
C LEU A 324 5.18 -19.66 12.13
N THR A 325 4.10 -20.08 11.46
CA THR A 325 2.87 -20.58 12.09
C THR A 325 2.98 -22.05 12.53
N LEU A 326 3.41 -22.95 11.64
CA LEU A 326 3.30 -24.40 11.86
C LEU A 326 4.63 -25.08 12.19
N GLY A 327 5.75 -24.44 11.86
CA GLY A 327 7.09 -25.02 11.99
C GLY A 327 7.65 -25.00 13.42
N THR A 328 8.94 -25.33 13.51
CA THR A 328 9.75 -25.28 14.73
C THR A 328 10.84 -24.20 14.60
N PRO A 329 11.38 -23.70 15.74
CA PRO A 329 12.49 -22.75 15.72
C PRO A 329 13.67 -23.21 14.86
N ASP A 330 14.01 -24.50 14.87
CA ASP A 330 15.12 -25.03 14.08
C ASP A 330 14.87 -24.95 12.57
N ARG A 331 13.63 -25.19 12.12
CA ARG A 331 13.26 -25.01 10.70
C ARG A 331 13.33 -23.55 10.29
N VAL A 332 12.99 -22.64 11.18
CA VAL A 332 13.15 -21.20 10.95
C VAL A 332 14.63 -20.84 10.81
N ARG A 333 15.48 -21.31 11.73
CA ARG A 333 16.94 -21.09 11.67
C ARG A 333 17.56 -21.66 10.40
N GLU A 334 17.20 -22.88 10.01
CA GLU A 334 17.63 -23.49 8.75
C GLU A 334 17.27 -22.64 7.52
N CYS A 335 16.03 -22.12 7.48
CA CYS A 335 15.58 -21.24 6.40
C CYS A 335 16.37 -19.92 6.39
N CYS A 336 16.49 -19.26 7.55
CA CYS A 336 17.22 -18.01 7.69
C CYS A 336 18.68 -18.19 7.28
N LYS A 337 19.34 -19.28 7.72
CA LYS A 337 20.73 -19.58 7.37
C LYS A 337 20.93 -19.65 5.87
N ARG A 338 20.06 -20.38 5.15
CA ARG A 338 20.17 -20.49 3.69
C ARG A 338 20.03 -19.14 2.99
N ILE A 339 19.07 -18.33 3.43
CA ILE A 339 18.88 -16.98 2.88
C ILE A 339 20.12 -16.11 3.15
N LEU A 340 20.67 -16.16 4.37
CA LEU A 340 21.86 -15.41 4.73
C LEU A 340 23.11 -15.86 3.95
N ASP A 341 23.24 -17.17 3.71
CA ASP A 341 24.35 -17.79 2.97
C ASP A 341 24.31 -17.56 1.45
N GLU A 342 23.13 -17.35 0.86
CA GLU A 342 22.96 -17.35 -0.60
C GLU A 342 22.43 -16.03 -1.17
N VAL A 343 21.63 -15.28 -0.41
CA VAL A 343 20.98 -14.03 -0.85
C VAL A 343 21.64 -12.83 -0.20
N ALA A 344 21.92 -12.88 1.10
CA ALA A 344 22.40 -11.72 1.83
C ALA A 344 23.92 -11.51 1.77
N VAL A 345 24.71 -12.43 1.19
CA VAL A 345 26.19 -12.47 1.30
C VAL A 345 26.88 -11.13 1.03
N ASP A 346 26.39 -10.40 0.03
CA ASP A 346 27.01 -9.16 -0.46
C ASP A 346 26.24 -7.89 -0.07
N GLY A 347 25.34 -7.99 0.91
CA GLY A 347 24.42 -6.90 1.26
C GLY A 347 23.14 -6.95 0.43
N GLY A 348 22.45 -5.82 0.33
CA GLY A 348 21.28 -5.71 -0.53
C GLY A 348 20.05 -6.52 -0.10
N TYR A 349 20.07 -7.14 1.07
CA TYR A 349 18.95 -7.93 1.59
C TYR A 349 18.43 -7.39 2.93
N ILE A 350 17.13 -7.52 3.17
CA ILE A 350 16.45 -7.22 4.44
C ILE A 350 15.67 -8.46 4.87
N MET A 351 15.96 -8.98 6.05
CA MET A 351 15.27 -10.13 6.61
C MET A 351 13.83 -9.78 6.98
N ASP A 352 12.89 -10.58 6.48
CA ASP A 352 11.46 -10.48 6.76
C ASP A 352 10.78 -11.84 6.49
N ALA A 353 9.59 -12.02 7.06
CA ALA A 353 8.59 -12.98 6.62
C ALA A 353 8.24 -12.75 5.14
N SER A 354 7.62 -13.75 4.51
CA SER A 354 7.22 -13.70 3.09
C SER A 354 5.95 -12.86 2.88
N ALA A 355 5.04 -12.91 3.84
CA ALA A 355 3.81 -12.14 3.86
C ALA A 355 3.58 -11.55 5.26
N ILE A 356 2.56 -10.71 5.41
CA ILE A 356 2.22 -10.04 6.66
C ILE A 356 1.99 -11.10 7.76
N VAL A 357 2.67 -10.94 8.88
CA VAL A 357 2.57 -11.85 10.04
C VAL A 357 1.34 -11.49 10.86
N GLN A 358 0.40 -12.43 10.92
CA GLN A 358 -0.87 -12.31 11.64
C GLN A 358 -0.81 -13.00 13.02
N GLU A 359 -1.94 -13.06 13.71
CA GLU A 359 -2.08 -13.64 15.05
C GLU A 359 -1.73 -15.14 15.13
N ASP A 360 -1.74 -15.84 14.00
CA ASP A 360 -1.51 -17.30 13.94
C ASP A 360 -0.03 -17.68 14.11
N ALA A 361 0.90 -16.77 13.80
CA ALA A 361 2.33 -17.02 13.93
C ALA A 361 2.75 -17.31 15.38
N LYS A 362 3.65 -18.29 15.56
CA LYS A 362 4.18 -18.66 16.87
C LYS A 362 5.26 -17.67 17.31
N GLU A 363 5.19 -17.21 18.55
CA GLU A 363 6.15 -16.24 19.09
C GLU A 363 7.58 -16.80 19.05
N GLU A 364 7.77 -18.05 19.45
CA GLU A 364 9.08 -18.72 19.46
C GLU A 364 9.71 -18.81 18.06
N ASN A 365 8.89 -18.86 17.00
CA ASN A 365 9.38 -18.92 15.63
C ASN A 365 9.77 -17.54 15.11
N VAL A 366 8.98 -16.50 15.42
CA VAL A 366 9.33 -15.11 15.08
C VAL A 366 10.61 -14.69 15.81
N ARG A 367 10.74 -15.04 17.11
CA ARG A 367 11.99 -14.82 17.86
C ARG A 367 13.17 -15.56 17.25
N ALA A 368 13.00 -16.83 16.87
CA ALA A 368 14.06 -17.61 16.24
C ALA A 368 14.55 -16.99 14.92
N MET A 369 13.66 -16.42 14.11
CA MET A 369 14.04 -15.68 12.89
C MET A 369 14.93 -14.47 13.23
N ILE A 370 14.51 -13.68 14.22
CA ILE A 370 15.19 -12.44 14.62
C ILE A 370 16.56 -12.76 15.25
N GLU A 371 16.57 -13.58 16.30
CA GLU A 371 17.76 -13.94 17.07
C GLU A 371 18.83 -14.56 16.16
N PHE A 372 18.45 -15.53 15.34
CA PHE A 372 19.40 -16.17 14.43
C PHE A 372 19.97 -15.20 13.39
N THR A 373 19.15 -14.28 12.88
CA THR A 373 19.63 -13.25 11.94
C THR A 373 20.60 -12.28 12.61
N ARG A 374 20.37 -11.92 13.88
CA ARG A 374 21.30 -11.09 14.66
C ARG A 374 22.63 -11.80 14.93
N GLU A 375 22.59 -13.09 15.25
CA GLU A 375 23.77 -13.90 15.53
C GLU A 375 24.61 -14.20 14.28
N TYR A 376 23.96 -14.51 13.16
CA TYR A 376 24.60 -15.03 11.95
C TYR A 376 24.78 -13.99 10.83
N GLY A 377 23.91 -12.97 10.77
CA GLY A 377 23.82 -12.01 9.66
C GLY A 377 24.81 -10.85 9.72
N GLY A 378 25.93 -10.97 10.42
CA GLY A 378 26.96 -9.94 10.50
C GLY A 378 27.95 -10.01 9.33
N TYR A 379 28.36 -8.85 8.81
CA TYR A 379 29.35 -8.76 7.73
C TYR A 379 30.77 -8.46 8.21
N GLY A 380 30.95 -8.16 9.49
CA GLY A 380 32.26 -7.86 10.09
C GLY A 380 32.85 -6.52 9.68
N THR A 381 32.05 -5.63 9.08
CA THR A 381 32.44 -4.24 8.77
C THR A 381 32.11 -3.32 9.94
N GLU A 382 32.81 -2.19 10.04
CA GLU A 382 32.50 -1.18 11.06
C GLU A 382 31.11 -0.56 10.82
N PRO A 383 30.39 -0.17 11.88
CA PRO A 383 29.13 0.57 11.74
C PRO A 383 29.32 1.84 10.92
N CYS A 384 28.33 2.16 10.09
CA CYS A 384 28.30 3.42 9.35
C CYS A 384 27.68 4.51 10.22
N ASP A 385 28.44 5.57 10.52
CA ASP A 385 27.97 6.74 11.27
C ASP A 385 27.23 7.77 10.38
N GLU A 386 27.25 7.60 9.06
CA GLU A 386 26.63 8.54 8.13
C GLU A 386 25.11 8.32 8.03
N PHE A 387 24.35 9.39 8.25
CA PHE A 387 22.91 9.35 8.04
C PHE A 387 22.58 9.16 6.55
N PRO A 388 21.66 8.23 6.23
CA PRO A 388 21.27 7.97 4.86
C PRO A 388 20.65 9.22 4.18
N GLN A 389 21.24 9.71 3.08
CA GLN A 389 20.62 10.76 2.23
C GLN A 389 19.50 10.16 1.35
N GLY A 390 18.32 10.76 1.22
CA GLY A 390 17.21 10.20 0.41
C GLY A 390 17.65 9.65 -0.96
N ALA A 391 17.04 8.54 -1.39
CA ALA A 391 17.39 7.92 -2.66
C ALA A 391 17.10 8.89 -3.82
N ALA A 392 18.02 9.01 -4.78
CA ALA A 392 17.89 9.97 -5.87
C ALA A 392 18.11 9.29 -7.22
N PRO A 393 17.37 9.69 -8.26
CA PRO A 393 17.61 9.21 -9.61
C PRO A 393 18.97 9.68 -10.12
N GLU A 394 19.58 8.84 -10.97
CA GLU A 394 20.82 9.20 -11.67
C GLU A 394 20.63 10.48 -12.52
N PRO A 395 21.65 11.34 -12.64
CA PRO A 395 21.57 12.53 -13.46
C PRO A 395 21.16 12.20 -14.91
N GLY A 396 20.10 12.87 -15.40
CA GLY A 396 19.56 12.66 -16.75
C GLY A 396 18.49 11.58 -16.87
N PHE A 397 18.13 10.89 -15.78
CA PHE A 397 16.94 10.03 -15.78
C PHE A 397 15.69 10.84 -16.14
N THR A 398 14.90 10.30 -17.08
CA THR A 398 13.63 10.88 -17.51
C THR A 398 12.57 9.80 -17.35
N ALA A 399 11.56 10.05 -16.51
CA ALA A 399 10.42 9.17 -16.36
C ALA A 399 9.53 9.19 -17.61
N THR A 400 8.81 8.10 -17.86
CA THR A 400 7.78 8.08 -18.91
C THR A 400 6.74 9.18 -18.66
N ASP A 401 6.45 9.96 -19.69
CA ASP A 401 5.43 11.01 -19.63
C ASP A 401 4.02 10.39 -19.60
N ILE A 402 3.28 10.67 -18.53
CA ILE A 402 1.89 10.24 -18.35
C ILE A 402 0.88 11.36 -18.62
N SER A 403 1.34 12.52 -19.10
CA SER A 403 0.50 13.68 -19.36
C SER A 403 -0.60 13.40 -20.38
N ALA A 404 -0.42 12.42 -21.27
CA ALA A 404 -1.42 12.01 -22.26
C ALA A 404 -2.67 11.36 -21.64
N TRP A 405 -2.60 10.90 -20.39
CA TRP A 405 -3.71 10.22 -19.70
C TRP A 405 -4.59 11.17 -18.89
N GLN A 406 -4.81 12.40 -19.38
CA GLN A 406 -5.69 13.33 -18.68
C GLN A 406 -7.14 12.83 -18.69
N THR A 407 -7.77 12.94 -17.53
CA THR A 407 -9.21 12.75 -17.35
C THR A 407 -9.88 14.10 -17.19
N LYS A 408 -11.22 14.12 -17.24
CA LYS A 408 -12.02 15.34 -17.07
C LYS A 408 -11.66 16.14 -15.82
N ARG A 409 -11.40 15.45 -14.71
CA ARG A 409 -10.85 16.01 -13.47
C ARG A 409 -9.40 15.58 -13.30
N HIS A 410 -8.51 16.53 -13.03
CA HIS A 410 -7.12 16.24 -12.75
C HIS A 410 -6.95 15.54 -11.38
N PRO A 411 -5.87 14.77 -11.17
CA PRO A 411 -5.54 14.23 -9.86
C PRO A 411 -5.43 15.32 -8.78
N GLY A 412 -5.93 15.03 -7.57
CA GLY A 412 -5.95 15.99 -6.46
C GLY A 412 -7.09 17.01 -6.53
N VAL A 413 -7.97 16.95 -7.53
CA VAL A 413 -9.07 17.91 -7.72
C VAL A 413 -10.42 17.18 -7.73
N CYS A 414 -11.40 17.76 -7.05
CA CYS A 414 -12.82 17.40 -7.11
C CYS A 414 -13.61 18.42 -7.94
N ILE A 415 -13.48 19.71 -7.62
CA ILE A 415 -14.12 20.80 -8.35
C ILE A 415 -13.03 21.81 -8.78
N PRO A 416 -12.70 21.87 -10.09
CA PRO A 416 -11.70 22.79 -10.59
C PRO A 416 -12.02 24.24 -10.23
N TRP A 417 -11.01 25.03 -9.87
CA TRP A 417 -11.19 26.45 -9.58
C TRP A 417 -11.87 27.21 -10.73
N SER A 418 -11.52 26.88 -11.98
CA SER A 418 -12.13 27.46 -13.18
C SER A 418 -13.63 27.17 -13.34
N GLU A 419 -14.14 26.11 -12.70
CA GLU A 419 -15.57 25.84 -12.57
C GLU A 419 -16.15 26.64 -11.41
N LYS A 420 -15.52 26.56 -10.23
CA LYS A 420 -16.03 27.20 -9.02
C LYS A 420 -16.12 28.72 -9.14
N GLN A 421 -15.13 29.34 -9.78
CA GLN A 421 -15.06 30.79 -9.96
C GLN A 421 -16.29 31.35 -10.69
N LYS A 422 -16.92 30.57 -11.58
CA LYS A 422 -18.14 30.99 -12.31
C LYS A 422 -19.35 31.16 -11.40
N GLU A 423 -19.34 30.57 -10.22
CA GLU A 423 -20.41 30.65 -9.22
C GLU A 423 -20.20 31.79 -8.21
N LEU A 424 -19.00 32.37 -8.17
CA LEU A 424 -18.59 33.34 -7.17
C LEU A 424 -18.63 34.76 -7.73
N PRO A 425 -18.78 35.79 -6.87
CA PRO A 425 -18.52 37.17 -7.27
C PRO A 425 -17.07 37.32 -7.78
N PRO A 426 -16.79 38.27 -8.70
CA PRO A 426 -15.44 38.52 -9.18
C PRO A 426 -14.45 38.75 -8.05
N VAL A 427 -13.30 38.08 -8.11
CA VAL A 427 -12.21 38.27 -7.14
C VAL A 427 -11.62 39.66 -7.33
N GLN A 428 -11.61 40.46 -6.26
CA GLN A 428 -11.21 41.87 -6.34
C GLN A 428 -9.68 42.07 -6.28
N ALA A 429 -8.96 41.15 -5.63
CA ALA A 429 -7.50 41.14 -5.50
C ALA A 429 -7.00 39.74 -5.09
N HIS A 430 -5.72 39.44 -5.38
CA HIS A 430 -5.03 38.21 -4.96
C HIS A 430 -5.73 36.91 -5.41
N GLU A 431 -6.08 36.81 -6.69
CA GLU A 431 -6.74 35.62 -7.26
C GLU A 431 -5.96 34.32 -6.99
N ASP A 432 -4.64 34.33 -7.16
CA ASP A 432 -3.77 33.19 -6.89
C ASP A 432 -3.88 32.67 -5.44
N LEU A 433 -4.09 33.58 -4.48
CA LEU A 433 -4.30 33.20 -3.08
C LEU A 433 -5.66 32.52 -2.91
N VAL A 434 -6.71 33.06 -3.52
CA VAL A 434 -8.07 32.50 -3.43
C VAL A 434 -8.12 31.12 -4.08
N GLU A 435 -7.53 30.99 -5.27
CA GLU A 435 -7.41 29.72 -5.99
C GLU A 435 -6.64 28.68 -5.17
N ARG A 436 -5.48 29.06 -4.61
CA ARG A 436 -4.68 28.14 -3.78
C ARG A 436 -5.46 27.64 -2.57
N ILE A 437 -6.08 28.54 -1.80
CA ILE A 437 -6.83 28.16 -0.60
C ILE A 437 -8.05 27.31 -0.95
N TRP A 438 -8.77 27.63 -2.04
CA TRP A 438 -9.86 26.79 -2.54
C TRP A 438 -9.35 25.38 -2.88
N SER A 439 -8.28 25.30 -3.67
CA SER A 439 -7.72 24.04 -4.17
C SER A 439 -7.19 23.17 -3.02
N GLU A 440 -6.58 23.78 -2.00
CA GLU A 440 -6.14 23.07 -0.79
C GLU A 440 -7.32 22.39 -0.06
N ILE A 441 -8.47 23.07 0.05
CA ILE A 441 -9.66 22.52 0.71
C ILE A 441 -10.39 21.51 -0.16
N ASP A 442 -10.55 21.80 -1.46
CA ASP A 442 -11.18 20.88 -2.43
C ASP A 442 -10.41 19.56 -2.53
N GLY A 443 -9.06 19.63 -2.53
CA GLY A 443 -8.18 18.47 -2.55
C GLY A 443 -8.33 17.53 -1.36
N LEU A 444 -8.86 17.98 -0.22
CA LEU A 444 -9.19 17.10 0.91
C LEU A 444 -10.32 16.11 0.55
N GLY A 445 -11.24 16.51 -0.32
CA GLY A 445 -12.24 15.60 -0.88
C GLY A 445 -11.58 14.51 -1.73
N ASN A 446 -10.65 14.89 -2.61
CA ASN A 446 -9.92 13.95 -3.44
C ASN A 446 -9.14 12.95 -2.58
N MET A 447 -8.38 13.45 -1.60
CA MET A 447 -7.68 12.60 -0.63
C MET A 447 -8.63 11.63 0.07
N PHE A 448 -9.79 12.10 0.54
CA PHE A 448 -10.77 11.23 1.20
C PHE A 448 -11.22 10.07 0.31
N ILE A 449 -11.70 10.33 -0.91
CA ILE A 449 -12.26 9.28 -1.76
C ILE A 449 -11.20 8.27 -2.22
N TYR A 450 -10.00 8.75 -2.53
CA TYR A 450 -8.91 7.86 -2.94
C TYR A 450 -8.31 7.07 -1.78
N GLN A 451 -8.28 7.62 -0.56
CA GLN A 451 -7.90 6.82 0.61
C GLN A 451 -8.95 5.76 0.96
N VAL A 452 -10.26 6.06 0.78
CA VAL A 452 -11.31 5.03 0.89
C VAL A 452 -11.15 3.95 -0.18
N LEU A 453 -10.66 4.29 -1.37
CA LEU A 453 -10.44 3.34 -2.46
C LEU A 453 -9.18 2.48 -2.27
N VAL A 454 -8.07 3.10 -1.87
CA VAL A 454 -6.74 2.47 -1.92
C VAL A 454 -6.39 1.82 -0.58
N SER A 455 -6.60 2.52 0.53
CA SER A 455 -6.19 2.09 1.88
C SER A 455 -7.26 1.28 2.61
N PHE A 456 -8.51 1.74 2.47
CA PHE A 456 -9.70 1.02 2.88
C PHE A 456 -10.36 0.48 1.62
#